data_AF-A0A3C1HCS1-F1
#
_entry.id   AF-A0A3C1HCS1-F1
#
_cell.length_a   1.000
_cell.length_b   1.000
_cell.length_c   1.000
_cell.angle_alpha   90.00
_cell.angle_beta   90.00
_cell.angle_gamma   90.00
#
_symmetry.space_group_name_H-M   'P 1'
#
loop_
_entity.id
_entity.type
_entity.pdbx_description
1 polymer ?
#
loop_
_entity_poly.entity_id
_entity_poly.type
_entity_poly.pdbx_seq_one_letter_code
_entity_poly.pdbx_strand_id
1 'polypeptide(L)'
;MRLLRQLHLYLGCFFAPMLLFYVGTGWYQTLQMDRRKSPGEAETLVSRLVAVHTDQIYPASYANSWSPQLFRILVVIMSVALILSVALGIVLAFRVMKKKGLVWLSLIMGLVVPALTLWLGAKR
;
A
#
# COMPACT_ATOMS: atom_id res chain seq x y z
N MET A 1 6.51 -26.12 -2.63
CA MET A 1 5.37 -25.79 -1.73
C MET A 1 5.76 -25.35 -0.32
N ARG A 2 6.57 -26.09 0.45
CA ARG A 2 6.88 -25.70 1.85
C ARG A 2 7.62 -24.35 1.98
N LEU A 3 8.64 -24.14 1.15
CA LEU A 3 9.42 -22.89 1.13
C LEU A 3 8.55 -21.66 0.79
N LEU A 4 7.75 -21.75 -0.27
CA LEU A 4 6.85 -20.67 -0.68
C LEU A 4 5.90 -20.23 0.44
N ARG A 5 5.34 -21.19 1.20
CA ARG A 5 4.50 -20.85 2.35
C ARG A 5 5.27 -20.18 3.47
N GLN A 6 6.50 -20.61 3.74
CA GLN A 6 7.35 -19.98 4.76
C GLN A 6 7.73 -18.56 4.34
N LEU A 7 8.15 -18.37 3.08
CA LEU A 7 8.44 -17.05 2.53
C LEU A 7 7.22 -16.14 2.59
N HIS A 8 6.05 -16.61 2.13
CA HIS A 8 4.82 -15.84 2.20
C HIS A 8 4.46 -15.44 3.63
N LEU A 9 4.64 -16.33 4.61
CA LEU A 9 4.37 -16.03 6.02
C LEU A 9 5.32 -14.95 6.56
N TYR A 10 6.63 -15.12 6.38
CA TYR A 10 7.61 -14.19 6.93
C TYR A 10 7.59 -12.83 6.21
N LEU A 11 7.56 -12.83 4.88
CA LEU A 11 7.41 -11.60 4.10
C LEU A 11 6.07 -10.93 4.40
N GLY A 12 4.99 -11.70 4.51
CA GLY A 12 3.67 -11.19 4.87
C GLY A 12 3.68 -10.48 6.24
N CYS A 13 4.26 -11.11 7.26
CA CYS A 13 4.38 -10.50 8.60
C CYS A 13 5.30 -9.27 8.58
N PHE A 14 6.39 -9.31 7.84
CA PHE A 14 7.32 -8.17 7.72
C PHE A 14 6.68 -6.96 7.04
N PHE A 15 5.96 -7.16 5.93
CA PHE A 15 5.32 -6.06 5.20
C PHE A 15 3.97 -5.62 5.77
N ALA A 16 3.32 -6.44 6.59
CA ALA A 16 2.00 -6.13 7.16
C ALA A 16 1.89 -4.74 7.83
N PRO A 17 2.78 -4.32 8.76
CA PRO A 17 2.65 -2.99 9.38
C PRO A 17 2.78 -1.85 8.37
N MET A 18 3.68 -1.98 7.38
CA MET A 18 3.82 -1.00 6.30
C MET A 18 2.57 -0.95 5.41
N LEU A 19 2.06 -2.10 4.98
CA LEU A 19 0.85 -2.17 4.15
C LEU A 19 -0.36 -1.57 4.88
N LEU A 20 -0.52 -1.87 6.18
CA LEU A 20 -1.59 -1.26 6.99
C LEU A 20 -1.43 0.26 7.08
N PHE A 21 -0.20 0.76 7.30
CA PHE A 21 0.07 2.20 7.34
C PHE A 21 -0.22 2.88 6.00
N TYR A 22 0.32 2.37 4.89
CA TYR A 22 0.15 2.97 3.56
C TYR A 22 -1.29 2.89 3.06
N VAL A 23 -1.99 1.78 3.27
CA VAL A 23 -3.39 1.64 2.85
C VAL A 23 -4.30 2.49 3.73
N GLY A 24 -4.06 2.51 5.05
CA GLY A 24 -4.84 3.33 5.99
C GLY A 24 -4.70 4.83 5.73
N THR A 25 -3.49 5.31 5.46
CA THR A 25 -3.24 6.73 5.14
C THR A 25 -3.56 7.07 3.69
N GLY A 26 -3.31 6.17 2.75
CA GLY A 26 -3.60 6.36 1.33
C GLY A 26 -5.09 6.47 1.03
N TRP A 27 -5.93 5.68 1.71
CA TRP A 27 -7.40 5.80 1.59
C TRP A 27 -7.92 7.17 2.06
N TYR A 28 -7.29 7.78 3.06
CA TYR A 28 -7.65 9.13 3.45
C TYR A 28 -7.28 10.16 2.36
N GLN A 29 -6.13 9.99 1.71
CA GLN A 29 -5.68 10.83 0.60
C GLN A 29 -6.53 10.67 -0.67
N THR A 30 -7.17 9.51 -0.89
CA THR A 30 -8.11 9.33 -2.01
C THR A 30 -9.40 10.14 -1.85
N LEU A 31 -9.80 10.43 -0.62
CA LEU A 31 -10.94 11.27 -0.27
C LEU A 31 -10.58 12.76 -0.26
N GLN A 32 -9.34 13.11 0.09
CA GLN A 32 -8.83 14.48 0.14
C GLN A 32 -7.74 14.69 -0.91
N MET A 33 -8.17 14.95 -2.14
CA MET A 33 -7.27 15.23 -3.26
C MET A 33 -6.67 16.65 -3.13
N ASP A 34 -5.69 16.83 -2.25
CA ASP A 34 -4.90 18.06 -2.19
C ASP A 34 -3.68 17.95 -3.10
N ARG A 35 -3.90 18.01 -4.42
CA ARG A 35 -2.82 18.05 -5.40
C ARG A 35 -3.02 19.12 -6.46
N ARG A 36 -2.06 20.05 -6.51
CA ARG A 36 -1.86 21.01 -7.60
C ARG A 36 -0.90 20.37 -8.61
N LYS A 37 -1.40 19.91 -9.76
CA LYS A 37 -0.56 19.47 -10.89
C LYS A 37 -0.76 20.37 -12.09
N SER A 38 0.32 20.57 -12.84
CA SER A 38 0.37 21.35 -14.08
C SER A 38 -0.04 20.49 -15.29
N PRO A 39 -0.61 21.06 -16.38
CA PRO A 39 -1.26 20.31 -17.47
C PRO A 39 -0.38 19.39 -18.35
N GLY A 40 0.92 19.22 -18.08
CA GLY A 40 1.88 18.59 -19.01
C GLY A 40 2.46 17.23 -18.60
N GLU A 41 2.03 16.61 -17.50
CA GLU A 41 2.82 15.54 -16.86
C GLU A 41 2.66 14.11 -17.43
N ALA A 42 1.78 13.87 -18.42
CA ALA A 42 1.37 12.50 -18.78
C ALA A 42 1.73 12.03 -20.21
N GLU A 43 2.92 12.33 -20.71
CA GLU A 43 3.36 11.90 -22.06
C GLU A 43 3.74 10.41 -22.13
N THR A 44 4.23 9.81 -21.04
CA THR A 44 4.79 8.45 -21.02
C THR A 44 3.86 7.43 -20.36
N LEU A 45 3.96 6.13 -20.72
CA LEU A 45 3.15 5.07 -20.07
C LEU A 45 3.29 5.05 -18.54
N VAL A 46 4.51 5.25 -18.03
CA VAL A 46 4.77 5.31 -16.58
C VAL A 46 4.04 6.47 -15.94
N SER A 47 4.07 7.66 -16.55
CA SER A 47 3.35 8.82 -16.04
C SER A 47 1.83 8.63 -16.05
N ARG A 48 1.27 7.90 -17.01
CA ARG A 48 -0.16 7.54 -17.02
C ARG A 48 -0.52 6.59 -15.87
N LEU A 49 0.32 5.59 -15.58
CA LEU A 49 0.13 4.69 -14.44
C LEU A 49 0.25 5.42 -13.10
N VAL A 50 1.21 6.35 -12.99
CA VAL A 50 1.34 7.23 -11.81
C VAL A 50 0.09 8.08 -11.65
N ALA A 51 -0.45 8.66 -12.73
CA ALA A 51 -1.68 9.45 -12.69
C ALA A 51 -2.89 8.63 -12.24
N VAL A 52 -3.02 7.37 -12.67
CA VAL A 52 -4.09 6.49 -12.16
C VAL A 52 -3.94 6.27 -10.65
N HIS A 53 -2.72 6.07 -10.17
CA HIS A 53 -2.47 5.81 -8.76
C HIS A 53 -2.65 7.03 -7.86
N THR A 54 -2.23 8.21 -8.31
CA THR A 54 -2.25 9.43 -7.48
C THR A 54 -3.45 10.32 -7.73
N ASP A 55 -3.91 10.38 -8.98
CA ASP A 55 -4.91 11.34 -9.45
C ASP A 55 -6.24 10.63 -9.80
N GLN A 56 -6.28 9.30 -9.79
CA GLN A 56 -7.48 8.48 -10.06
C GLN A 56 -8.12 8.74 -11.43
N ILE A 57 -7.35 9.33 -12.34
CA ILE A 57 -7.76 9.62 -13.71
C ILE A 57 -6.82 8.91 -14.68
N TYR A 58 -7.38 8.52 -15.82
CA TYR A 58 -6.59 8.07 -16.94
C TYR A 58 -6.42 9.25 -17.91
N PRO A 59 -5.21 9.84 -18.03
CA PRO A 59 -4.99 10.98 -18.91
C PRO A 59 -5.03 10.50 -20.37
N ALA A 60 -6.17 10.71 -21.02
CA ALA A 60 -6.38 10.39 -22.43
C ALA A 60 -6.71 11.66 -23.23
N SER A 61 -5.96 11.89 -24.32
CA SER A 61 -6.02 13.10 -25.14
C SER A 61 -7.37 13.37 -25.82
N TYR A 62 -8.30 12.41 -25.80
CA TYR A 62 -9.60 12.47 -26.47
C TYR A 62 -10.77 12.79 -25.54
N ALA A 63 -10.56 12.94 -24.23
CA ALA A 63 -11.63 13.12 -23.25
C ALA A 63 -11.54 14.48 -22.55
N ASN A 64 -12.62 15.26 -22.63
CA ASN A 64 -12.70 16.63 -22.07
C ASN A 64 -13.09 16.69 -20.59
N SER A 65 -13.62 15.60 -20.01
CA SER A 65 -13.94 15.51 -18.58
C SER A 65 -13.90 14.06 -18.08
N TRP A 66 -13.45 13.87 -16.84
CA TRP A 66 -13.38 12.58 -16.17
C TRP A 66 -14.04 12.67 -14.79
N SER A 67 -14.94 11.73 -14.47
CA SER A 67 -15.43 11.55 -13.11
C SER A 67 -14.70 10.38 -12.45
N PRO A 68 -13.85 10.61 -11.43
CA PRO A 68 -13.14 9.54 -10.75
C PRO A 68 -14.01 8.76 -9.76
N GLN A 69 -15.33 9.05 -9.65
CA GLN A 69 -16.19 8.53 -8.57
C GLN A 69 -16.25 7.00 -8.53
N LEU A 70 -16.44 6.33 -9.67
CA LEU A 70 -16.50 4.87 -9.72
C LEU A 70 -15.17 4.23 -9.30
N PHE A 71 -14.07 4.77 -9.80
CA PHE A 71 -12.74 4.29 -9.46
C PHE A 71 -12.42 4.55 -7.98
N ARG A 72 -12.83 5.70 -7.44
CA ARG A 72 -12.70 6.00 -6.01
C ARG A 72 -13.42 4.99 -5.15
N ILE A 73 -14.68 4.63 -5.48
CA ILE A 73 -15.45 3.61 -4.76
C ILE A 73 -14.72 2.26 -4.78
N LEU A 74 -14.22 1.86 -5.95
CA LEU A 74 -13.44 0.63 -6.10
C LEU A 74 -12.20 0.64 -5.18
N VAL A 75 -11.48 1.76 -5.12
CA VAL A 75 -10.32 1.90 -4.24
C VAL A 75 -10.71 1.79 -2.75
N VAL A 76 -11.93 2.20 -2.35
CA VAL A 76 -12.44 2.00 -0.95
C VAL A 76 -12.44 0.53 -0.65
N ILE A 77 -13.12 -0.19 -1.53
CA ILE A 77 -13.45 -1.59 -1.36
C ILE A 77 -12.15 -2.39 -1.35
N MET A 78 -11.23 -2.09 -2.26
CA MET A 78 -9.90 -2.69 -2.31
C MET A 78 -9.09 -2.41 -1.05
N SER A 79 -9.11 -1.18 -0.53
CA SER A 79 -8.38 -0.79 0.68
C SER A 79 -8.90 -1.55 1.91
N VAL A 80 -10.22 -1.60 2.08
CA VAL A 80 -10.87 -2.37 3.15
C VAL A 80 -10.56 -3.86 3.03
N ALA A 81 -10.70 -4.43 1.83
CA ALA A 81 -10.42 -5.84 1.58
C ALA A 81 -8.96 -6.20 1.87
N LEU A 82 -8.02 -5.32 1.51
CA LEU A 82 -6.60 -5.52 1.78
C LEU A 82 -6.28 -5.44 3.27
N ILE A 83 -6.84 -4.47 4.01
CA ILE A 83 -6.70 -4.38 5.47
C ILE A 83 -7.18 -5.66 6.15
N LEU A 84 -8.38 -6.14 5.78
CA LEU A 84 -8.95 -7.38 6.31
C LEU A 84 -8.07 -8.58 5.97
N SER A 85 -7.56 -8.66 4.74
CA SER A 85 -6.69 -9.76 4.30
C SER A 85 -5.36 -9.79 5.07
N VAL A 86 -4.74 -8.63 5.28
CA VAL A 86 -3.49 -8.51 6.06
C VAL A 86 -3.73 -8.86 7.53
N ALA A 87 -4.84 -8.38 8.13
CA ALA A 87 -5.20 -8.71 9.50
C ALA A 87 -5.43 -10.22 9.69
N LEU A 88 -6.19 -10.85 8.78
CA LEU A 88 -6.37 -12.30 8.78
C LEU A 88 -5.03 -13.04 8.60
N GLY A 89 -4.15 -12.57 7.72
CA GLY A 89 -2.82 -13.12 7.53
C GLY A 89 -1.98 -13.10 8.82
N ILE A 90 -1.99 -11.99 9.56
CA ILE A 90 -1.33 -11.89 10.87
C ILE A 90 -1.93 -12.88 11.88
N VAL A 91 -3.26 -12.94 11.99
CA VAL A 91 -3.96 -13.86 12.90
C VAL A 91 -3.57 -15.32 12.58
N LEU A 92 -3.57 -15.69 11.31
CA LEU A 92 -3.17 -17.02 10.85
C LEU A 92 -1.69 -17.30 11.14
N ALA A 93 -0.80 -16.33 10.96
CA ALA A 93 0.62 -16.49 11.29
C ALA A 93 0.83 -16.85 12.77
N PHE A 94 0.12 -16.20 13.69
CA PHE A 94 0.18 -16.52 15.12
C PHE A 94 -0.47 -17.85 15.50
N ARG A 95 -1.51 -18.27 14.78
CA ARG A 95 -2.20 -19.54 15.02
C ARG A 95 -1.42 -20.75 14.49
N VAL A 96 -0.76 -20.61 13.33
CA VAL A 96 -0.08 -21.72 12.65
C VAL A 96 1.36 -21.91 13.14
N MET A 97 2.06 -20.82 13.52
CA MET A 97 3.47 -20.90 13.88
C MET A 97 3.70 -21.37 15.32
N LYS A 98 4.44 -22.48 15.46
CA LYS A 98 4.90 -22.96 16.77
C LYS A 98 5.80 -21.95 17.48
N LYS A 99 6.70 -21.29 16.74
CA LYS A 99 7.65 -20.29 17.26
C LYS A 99 7.12 -18.86 17.07
N LYS A 100 6.19 -18.44 17.93
CA LYS A 100 5.56 -17.10 17.89
C LYS A 100 6.56 -15.95 17.94
N GLY A 101 7.73 -16.17 18.56
CA GLY A 101 8.81 -15.16 18.60
C GLY A 101 9.31 -14.71 17.23
N LEU A 102 9.33 -15.60 16.22
CA LEU A 102 9.74 -15.23 14.86
C LEU A 102 8.70 -14.35 14.15
N VAL A 103 7.41 -14.55 14.46
CA VAL A 103 6.32 -13.71 13.95
C VAL A 103 6.44 -12.31 14.53
N TRP A 104 6.64 -12.20 15.86
CA TRP A 104 6.90 -10.92 16.53
C TRP A 104 8.13 -10.21 15.98
N LEU A 105 9.25 -10.93 15.82
CA LEU A 105 10.47 -10.35 15.25
C LEU A 105 10.22 -9.79 13.84
N SER A 106 9.47 -10.52 12.99
CA SER A 106 9.15 -10.06 11.64
C SER A 106 8.28 -8.79 11.66
N LEU A 107 7.25 -8.75 12.51
CA LEU A 107 6.38 -7.58 12.67
C LEU A 107 7.14 -6.36 13.19
N ILE A 108 7.99 -6.54 14.21
CA ILE A 108 8.80 -5.46 14.78
C ILE A 108 9.78 -4.94 13.73
N MET A 109 10.46 -5.82 13.01
CA MET A 109 11.36 -5.43 11.92
C MET A 109 10.62 -4.65 10.83
N GLY A 110 9.37 -5.02 10.53
CA GLY A 110 8.50 -4.31 9.60
C GLY A 110 8.20 -2.86 10.00
N LEU A 111 8.29 -2.52 11.29
CA LEU A 111 8.15 -1.15 11.80
C LEU A 111 9.51 -0.44 11.96
N VAL A 112 10.51 -1.16 12.47
CA VAL A 112 11.83 -0.62 12.77
C VAL A 112 12.58 -0.24 11.51
N VAL A 113 12.56 -1.07 10.46
CA VAL A 113 13.27 -0.79 9.21
C VAL A 113 12.81 0.54 8.57
N PRO A 114 11.52 0.76 8.28
CA PRO A 114 11.10 2.04 7.70
C PRO A 114 11.39 3.23 8.63
N ALA A 115 11.17 3.10 9.95
CA ALA A 115 11.49 4.16 10.90
C ALA A 115 12.98 4.53 10.91
N LEU A 116 13.87 3.54 10.89
CA LEU A 116 15.32 3.76 10.78
C LEU A 116 15.70 4.41 9.45
N THR A 117 15.10 3.99 8.34
CA THR A 117 15.39 4.61 7.03
C THR A 117 14.98 6.07 6.98
N LEU A 118 13.84 6.42 7.59
CA LEU A 118 13.39 7.81 7.71
C LEU A 118 14.31 8.61 8.63
N TRP A 119 14.72 8.05 9.77
CA TRP A 119 15.62 8.70 10.71
C TRP A 119 17.02 8.96 10.11
N LEU A 120 17.59 7.98 9.40
CA LEU A 120 18.86 8.15 8.70
C LEU A 120 18.76 9.19 7.58
N GLY A 121 17.62 9.23 6.87
CA GLY A 121 17.35 10.24 5.84
C GLY A 121 17.15 11.65 6.40
N ALA A 122 16.65 11.78 7.63
CA ALA A 122 16.43 13.07 8.30
C ALA A 122 17.73 13.76 8.76
N LYS A 123 18.86 13.04 8.78
CA LYS A 123 20.18 13.60 9.09
C LYS A 123 20.81 14.20 7.84
N ARG A 124 20.39 15.41 7.48
CA ARG A 124 21.11 16.35 6.61
C ARG A 124 20.91 17.77 7.11
#